data_AF-X1K343-F1
#
_entry.id   AF-X1K343-F1
#
_cell.length_a   1.000
_cell.length_b   1.000
_cell.length_c   1.000
_cell.angle_alpha   90.00
_cell.angle_beta   90.00
_cell.angle_gamma   90.00
#
_symmetry.space_group_name_H-M   'P 1'
#
loop_
_entity.id
_entity.type
_entity.pdbx_description
1 polymer ?
#
loop_
_entity_poly.entity_id
_entity_poly.type
_entity_poly.pdbx_seq_one_letter_code
_entity_poly.pdbx_strand_id
1 'polypeptide(L)'
;DQRGMGRIGADYWRVIKDKRGRRRGWAHQLFREGNWGWRGSMNLNLCNPVLAPGPDGPMATNRLVALHEGIQECEARIFIERALTNPRLKRGLGAAFAKQTQGMLDERLLYMFKGMDSLQFLRGGSWRGMGSFRFSPGVAGHAWFLSSGWRARHAKLYAAAAEVARKTGQR
;
A
#
# COMPACT_ATOMS: atom_id res chain seq x y z
N ASP A 1 -10.39 11.28 -12.92
CA ASP A 1 -9.42 11.36 -11.82
C ASP A 1 -9.94 10.48 -10.68
N GLN A 2 -9.42 9.27 -10.52
CA GLN A 2 -9.84 8.36 -9.44
C GLN A 2 -8.95 8.62 -8.22
N ARG A 3 -9.55 8.98 -7.08
CA ARG A 3 -8.83 9.23 -5.82
C ARG A 3 -9.16 8.15 -4.81
N GLY A 4 -8.17 7.81 -3.99
CA GLY A 4 -8.30 6.83 -2.94
C GLY A 4 -8.08 5.39 -3.40
N MET A 5 -8.33 4.47 -2.48
CA MET A 5 -8.13 3.05 -2.71
C MET A 5 -9.36 2.43 -3.38
N GLY A 6 -9.11 1.57 -4.38
CA GLY A 6 -10.14 0.69 -4.93
C GLY A 6 -10.55 -0.42 -3.95
N ARG A 7 -11.38 -1.35 -4.44
CA ARG A 7 -11.88 -2.48 -3.63
C ARG A 7 -10.74 -3.35 -3.12
N ILE A 8 -10.64 -3.53 -1.80
CA ILE A 8 -9.64 -4.41 -1.17
C ILE A 8 -10.24 -5.11 0.05
N GLY A 9 -9.73 -6.31 0.36
CA GLY A 9 -9.99 -6.93 1.66
C GLY A 9 -11.47 -7.22 1.93
N ALA A 10 -12.13 -6.35 2.70
CA ALA A 10 -13.53 -6.49 3.13
C ALA A 10 -14.52 -6.57 1.96
N ASP A 11 -14.22 -5.94 0.81
CA ASP A 11 -15.04 -6.05 -0.41
C ASP A 11 -15.16 -7.48 -0.95
N TYR A 12 -14.20 -8.35 -0.58
CA TYR A 12 -14.17 -9.76 -0.92
C TYR A 12 -14.64 -10.66 0.23
N TRP A 13 -15.21 -10.08 1.28
CA TRP A 13 -15.86 -10.84 2.34
C TRP A 13 -17.13 -11.50 1.81
N ARG A 14 -17.30 -12.79 2.09
CA ARG A 14 -18.50 -13.51 1.66
C ARG A 14 -19.65 -13.24 2.62
N VAL A 15 -20.46 -12.22 2.33
CA VAL A 15 -21.62 -11.84 3.14
C VAL A 15 -22.94 -12.38 2.57
N ILE A 16 -23.03 -12.60 1.26
CA ILE A 16 -24.28 -12.99 0.61
C ILE A 16 -24.49 -14.50 0.81
N LYS A 17 -25.61 -14.85 1.46
CA LYS A 17 -26.02 -16.23 1.71
C LYS A 17 -26.92 -16.74 0.58
N ASP A 18 -26.73 -18.00 0.19
CA ASP A 18 -27.67 -18.69 -0.69
C ASP A 18 -28.95 -19.10 0.08
N LYS A 19 -29.95 -19.65 -0.63
CA LYS A 19 -31.20 -20.16 -0.04
C LYS A 19 -30.99 -21.24 1.04
N ARG A 20 -29.80 -21.84 1.12
CA ARG A 20 -29.40 -22.85 2.12
C ARG A 20 -28.56 -22.24 3.26
N GLY A 21 -28.48 -20.91 3.34
CA GLY A 21 -27.74 -20.18 4.37
C GLY A 21 -26.22 -20.13 4.18
N ARG A 22 -25.68 -20.69 3.08
CA ARG A 22 -24.23 -20.75 2.85
C ARG A 22 -23.72 -19.45 2.22
N ARG A 23 -22.64 -18.88 2.77
CA ARG A 23 -21.98 -17.68 2.23
C ARG A 23 -21.31 -17.98 0.89
N ARG A 24 -21.92 -17.51 -0.21
CA ARG A 24 -21.50 -17.81 -1.59
C ARG A 24 -21.12 -16.57 -2.39
N GLY A 25 -21.72 -15.41 -2.10
CA GLY A 25 -21.42 -14.16 -2.80
C GLY A 25 -20.58 -13.19 -1.98
N TRP A 26 -19.84 -12.32 -2.66
CA TRP A 26 -18.97 -11.28 -2.09
C TRP A 26 -19.73 -9.98 -1.86
N ALA A 27 -19.24 -9.15 -0.93
CA ALA A 27 -19.84 -7.86 -0.62
C ALA A 27 -19.97 -6.93 -1.85
N HIS A 28 -18.94 -6.88 -2.71
CA HIS A 28 -18.99 -6.03 -3.90
C HIS A 28 -20.06 -6.43 -4.94
N GLN A 29 -20.58 -7.65 -4.88
CA GLN A 29 -21.61 -8.13 -5.81
C GLN A 29 -23.00 -7.50 -5.54
N LEU A 30 -23.15 -6.77 -4.44
CA LEU A 30 -24.35 -5.97 -4.15
C LEU A 30 -24.46 -4.72 -5.04
N PHE A 31 -23.36 -4.28 -5.65
CA PHE A 31 -23.31 -3.08 -6.47
C PHE A 31 -23.12 -3.46 -7.95
N ARG A 32 -23.86 -2.80 -8.86
CA ARG A 32 -23.82 -3.12 -10.31
C ARG A 32 -22.44 -2.79 -10.89
N GLU A 33 -21.87 -1.68 -10.44
CA GLU A 33 -20.51 -1.19 -10.71
C GLU A 33 -19.45 -2.13 -10.09
N GLY A 34 -19.88 -2.97 -9.14
CA GLY A 34 -19.16 -4.08 -8.52
C GLY A 34 -18.61 -5.11 -9.49
N ASN A 35 -19.31 -5.28 -10.61
CA ASN A 35 -19.18 -6.47 -11.45
C ASN A 35 -18.61 -6.17 -12.84
N TRP A 36 -18.02 -4.99 -13.05
CA TRP A 36 -17.46 -4.59 -14.34
C TRP A 36 -16.05 -5.19 -14.50
N GLY A 37 -15.86 -6.08 -15.49
CA GLY A 37 -14.62 -6.81 -15.79
C GLY A 37 -14.65 -8.32 -15.43
N TRP A 38 -13.61 -9.07 -15.82
CA TRP A 38 -13.47 -10.50 -15.48
C TRP A 38 -13.40 -10.69 -13.95
N ARG A 39 -14.48 -11.16 -13.32
CA ARG A 39 -14.67 -11.23 -11.85
C ARG A 39 -14.78 -9.86 -11.14
N GLY A 40 -15.37 -8.85 -11.79
CA GLY A 40 -15.62 -7.54 -11.15
C GLY A 40 -14.39 -6.65 -10.98
N SER A 41 -13.33 -6.94 -11.76
CA SER A 41 -12.00 -6.38 -11.59
C SER A 41 -11.61 -5.40 -12.69
N MET A 42 -12.28 -4.26 -12.76
CA MET A 42 -11.67 -3.07 -13.38
C MET A 42 -10.51 -2.50 -12.54
N ASN A 43 -10.34 -3.01 -11.32
CA ASN A 43 -9.25 -2.67 -10.39
C ASN A 43 -8.47 -3.93 -10.00
N LEU A 44 -7.21 -3.75 -9.62
CA LEU A 44 -6.31 -4.83 -9.17
C LEU A 44 -6.99 -5.64 -8.03
N ASN A 45 -7.31 -6.93 -8.26
CA ASN A 45 -7.88 -7.81 -7.24
C ASN A 45 -6.79 -8.24 -6.24
N LEU A 46 -6.49 -7.40 -5.25
CA LEU A 46 -5.68 -7.79 -4.10
C LEU A 46 -6.53 -8.64 -3.15
N CYS A 47 -6.55 -9.95 -3.40
CA CYS A 47 -7.29 -10.97 -2.65
C CYS A 47 -6.68 -11.30 -1.27
N ASN A 48 -6.11 -10.31 -0.58
CA ASN A 48 -5.53 -10.51 0.74
C ASN A 48 -6.58 -10.19 1.82
N PRO A 49 -7.02 -11.18 2.63
CA PRO A 49 -8.01 -10.93 3.67
C PRO A 49 -7.40 -10.07 4.79
N VAL A 50 -7.94 -8.86 4.97
CA VAL A 50 -7.53 -7.95 6.06
C VAL A 50 -8.38 -8.13 7.32
N LEU A 51 -9.51 -8.82 7.20
CA LEU A 51 -10.40 -9.17 8.31
C LEU A 51 -10.37 -10.68 8.57
N ALA A 52 -10.76 -11.09 9.77
CA ALA A 52 -10.99 -12.48 10.16
C ALA A 52 -12.36 -12.60 10.88
N PRO A 53 -13.03 -13.76 10.84
CA PRO A 53 -14.27 -13.94 11.61
C PRO A 53 -13.94 -13.94 13.12
N GLY A 54 -14.66 -13.13 13.88
CA GLY A 54 -14.65 -13.11 15.34
C GLY A 54 -16.03 -13.48 15.93
N PRO A 55 -16.13 -13.57 17.27
CA PRO A 55 -17.36 -13.98 17.96
C PRO A 55 -18.55 -13.05 17.67
N ASP A 56 -18.31 -11.74 17.62
CA ASP A 56 -19.36 -10.72 17.40
C ASP A 56 -19.38 -10.14 15.98
N GLY A 57 -18.58 -10.69 15.06
CA GLY A 57 -18.46 -10.17 13.70
C GLY A 57 -17.02 -10.13 13.18
N PRO A 58 -16.75 -9.41 12.09
CA PRO A 58 -15.41 -9.32 11.52
C PRO A 58 -14.45 -8.59 12.46
N MET A 59 -13.28 -9.18 12.70
CA MET A 59 -12.19 -8.60 13.48
C MET A 59 -11.04 -8.18 12.58
N ALA A 60 -10.38 -7.08 12.96
CA ALA A 60 -9.16 -6.62 12.32
C ALA A 60 -8.04 -7.67 12.47
N THR A 61 -7.31 -7.93 11.38
CA THR A 61 -6.05 -8.67 11.44
C THR A 61 -4.87 -7.69 11.44
N ASN A 62 -3.67 -8.20 11.74
CA ASN A 62 -2.43 -7.46 11.52
C ASN A 62 -2.29 -6.89 10.09
N ARG A 63 -2.90 -7.54 9.09
CA ARG A 63 -2.91 -7.05 7.71
C ARG A 63 -3.75 -5.78 7.52
N LEU A 64 -4.82 -5.60 8.31
CA LEU A 64 -5.59 -4.35 8.29
C LEU A 64 -4.77 -3.20 8.86
N VAL A 65 -4.06 -3.45 9.96
CA VAL A 65 -3.17 -2.44 10.58
C VAL A 65 -2.06 -2.05 9.61
N ALA A 66 -1.38 -3.04 9.00
CA ALA A 66 -0.35 -2.78 8.00
C ALA A 66 -0.90 -2.05 6.75
N LEU A 67 -2.13 -2.35 6.34
CA LEU A 67 -2.80 -1.63 5.26
C LEU A 67 -3.02 -0.16 5.64
N HIS A 68 -3.55 0.12 6.83
CA HIS A 68 -3.79 1.48 7.30
C HIS A 68 -2.49 2.29 7.42
N GLU A 69 -1.44 1.72 8.00
CA GLU A 69 -0.11 2.34 8.07
C GLU A 69 0.41 2.64 6.65
N GLY A 70 0.29 1.68 5.73
CA GLY A 70 0.69 1.86 4.34
C GLY A 70 -0.08 2.97 3.60
N ILE A 71 -1.39 3.13 3.86
CA ILE A 71 -2.18 4.24 3.31
C ILE A 71 -1.65 5.58 3.81
N GLN A 72 -1.42 5.71 5.12
CA GLN A 72 -0.93 6.95 5.72
C GLN A 72 0.44 7.34 5.15
N GLU A 73 1.32 6.37 4.94
CA GLU A 73 2.61 6.59 4.29
C GLU A 73 2.47 7.00 2.82
N CYS A 74 1.54 6.39 2.08
CA CYS A 74 1.26 6.76 0.70
C CYS A 74 0.76 8.21 0.62
N GLU A 75 -0.16 8.62 1.49
CA GLU A 75 -0.65 10.00 1.52
C GLU A 75 0.47 11.00 1.86
N ALA A 76 1.30 10.70 2.86
CA ALA A 76 2.47 11.54 3.19
C ALA A 76 3.44 11.66 2.01
N ARG A 77 3.69 10.55 1.30
CA ARG A 77 4.53 10.55 0.10
C ARG A 77 3.91 11.38 -1.03
N ILE A 78 2.64 11.18 -1.35
CA ILE A 78 1.92 11.92 -2.39
C ILE A 78 1.95 13.43 -2.09
N PHE A 79 1.73 13.80 -0.83
CA PHE A 79 1.80 15.19 -0.38
C PHE A 79 3.17 15.82 -0.66
N ILE A 80 4.25 15.14 -0.29
CA ILE A 80 5.62 15.58 -0.55
C ILE A 80 5.91 15.66 -2.06
N GLU A 81 5.57 14.62 -2.82
CA GLU A 81 5.82 14.56 -4.27
C GLU A 81 5.08 15.68 -5.02
N ARG A 82 3.85 16.03 -4.60
CA ARG A 82 3.11 17.16 -5.18
C ARG A 82 3.82 18.50 -4.94
N ALA A 83 4.44 18.68 -3.78
CA ALA A 83 5.22 19.88 -3.49
C ALA A 83 6.53 19.92 -4.30
N LEU A 84 7.20 18.78 -4.48
CA LEU A 84 8.46 18.68 -5.24
C LEU A 84 8.27 18.79 -6.76
N THR A 85 7.11 18.41 -7.29
CA THR A 85 6.78 18.47 -8.73
C THR A 85 6.20 19.82 -9.14
N ASN A 86 5.65 20.60 -8.19
CA ASN A 86 5.16 21.94 -8.46
C ASN A 86 6.30 22.98 -8.37
N PRO A 87 6.63 23.72 -9.46
CA PRO A 87 7.75 24.67 -9.45
C PRO A 87 7.63 25.78 -8.39
N ARG A 88 6.42 26.26 -8.10
CA ARG A 88 6.21 27.32 -7.10
C ARG A 88 6.45 26.80 -5.69
N LEU A 89 5.89 25.63 -5.37
CA LEU A 89 6.03 25.03 -4.04
C LEU A 89 7.48 24.59 -3.80
N LYS A 90 8.11 23.95 -4.79
CA LYS A 90 9.51 23.54 -4.73
C LYS A 90 10.46 24.71 -4.46
N ARG A 91 10.21 25.89 -5.05
CA ARG A 91 10.99 27.10 -4.73
C ARG A 91 10.85 27.50 -3.26
N GLY A 92 9.63 27.46 -2.73
CA GLY A 92 9.36 27.75 -1.31
C GLY A 92 9.99 26.75 -0.32
N LEU A 93 10.24 25.52 -0.76
CA LEU A 93 10.92 24.51 0.07
C LEU A 93 12.41 24.84 0.32
N GLY A 94 13.06 25.46 -0.66
CA GLY A 94 14.50 25.69 -0.70
C GLY A 94 15.28 24.51 -1.29
N ALA A 95 16.35 24.80 -2.03
CA ALA A 95 17.08 23.82 -2.84
C ALA A 95 17.66 22.66 -2.01
N ALA A 96 18.24 22.95 -0.84
CA ALA A 96 18.84 21.94 0.02
C ALA A 96 17.79 20.94 0.56
N PHE A 97 16.67 21.46 1.10
CA PHE A 97 15.59 20.63 1.64
C PHE A 97 14.89 19.82 0.53
N ALA A 98 14.65 20.44 -0.63
CA ALA A 98 14.07 19.74 -1.77
C ALA A 98 14.96 18.57 -2.24
N LYS A 99 16.29 18.77 -2.30
CA LYS A 99 17.24 17.73 -2.67
C LYS A 99 17.26 16.59 -1.65
N GLN A 100 17.31 16.92 -0.35
CA GLN A 100 17.28 15.91 0.72
C GLN A 100 16.00 15.08 0.68
N THR A 101 14.85 15.75 0.52
CA THR A 101 13.54 15.08 0.51
C THR A 101 13.38 14.20 -0.72
N GLN A 102 13.84 14.64 -1.90
CA GLN A 102 13.88 13.80 -3.10
C GLN A 102 14.72 12.55 -2.87
N GLY A 103 15.94 12.69 -2.33
CA GLY A 103 16.81 11.55 -2.04
C GLY A 103 16.16 10.54 -1.10
N MET A 104 15.46 11.01 -0.07
CA MET A 104 14.69 10.14 0.83
C MET A 104 13.58 9.36 0.10
N LEU A 105 12.86 9.99 -0.84
CA LEU A 105 11.83 9.32 -1.63
C LEU A 105 12.42 8.29 -2.60
N ASP A 106 13.54 8.62 -3.24
CA ASP A 106 14.25 7.72 -4.14
C ASP A 106 14.74 6.46 -3.40
N GLU A 107 15.32 6.65 -2.21
CA GLU A 107 15.77 5.58 -1.32
C GLU A 107 14.63 4.63 -0.92
N ARG A 108 13.42 5.17 -0.69
CA ARG A 108 12.24 4.37 -0.32
C ARG A 108 11.81 3.40 -1.41
N LEU A 109 11.97 3.74 -2.69
CA LEU A 109 11.66 2.81 -3.79
C LEU A 109 12.52 1.55 -3.70
N LEU A 110 13.82 1.71 -3.38
CA LEU A 110 14.75 0.59 -3.24
C LEU A 110 14.36 -0.32 -2.07
N TYR A 111 13.96 0.25 -0.94
CA TYR A 111 13.54 -0.54 0.23
C TYR A 111 12.19 -1.21 0.03
N MET A 112 11.27 -0.58 -0.71
CA MET A 112 10.03 -1.22 -1.12
C MET A 112 10.32 -2.45 -1.97
N PHE A 113 11.15 -2.33 -3.01
CA PHE A 113 11.54 -3.48 -3.85
C PHE A 113 12.22 -4.57 -3.05
N LYS A 114 13.21 -4.21 -2.23
CA LYS A 114 13.95 -5.17 -1.41
C LYS A 114 13.07 -5.86 -0.36
N GLY A 115 12.13 -5.13 0.25
CA GLY A 115 11.17 -5.68 1.21
C GLY A 115 10.17 -6.66 0.59
N MET A 116 9.89 -6.49 -0.70
CA MET A 116 9.00 -7.36 -1.48
C MET A 116 9.74 -8.53 -2.16
N ASP A 117 11.08 -8.49 -2.20
CA ASP A 117 11.88 -9.52 -2.84
C ASP A 117 11.91 -10.81 -2.02
N SER A 118 11.98 -11.94 -2.72
CA SER A 118 12.28 -13.23 -2.11
C SER A 118 13.76 -13.38 -1.72
N LEU A 119 14.64 -12.50 -2.21
CA LEU A 119 16.10 -12.52 -2.09
C LEU A 119 16.70 -13.87 -2.45
N GLN A 120 16.02 -14.62 -3.33
CA GLN A 120 16.48 -15.90 -3.85
C GLN A 120 17.06 -15.70 -5.25
N PHE A 121 18.29 -16.15 -5.45
CA PHE A 121 18.82 -16.33 -6.79
C PHE A 121 18.17 -17.57 -7.42
N LEU A 122 17.38 -17.37 -8.48
CA LEU A 122 16.91 -18.42 -9.41
C LEU A 122 16.54 -19.75 -8.76
N ARG A 123 15.59 -19.77 -7.82
CA ARG A 123 15.10 -21.04 -7.28
C ARG A 123 14.38 -21.83 -8.39
N GLY A 124 15.06 -22.82 -8.95
CA GLY A 124 14.50 -23.79 -9.91
C GLY A 124 14.30 -23.29 -11.35
N GLY A 125 15.12 -22.35 -11.85
CA GLY A 125 15.10 -21.96 -13.28
C GLY A 125 13.86 -21.19 -13.75
N SER A 126 13.00 -20.76 -12.83
CA SER A 126 11.83 -19.94 -13.17
C SER A 126 12.20 -18.45 -13.21
N TRP A 127 11.55 -17.70 -14.12
CA TRP A 127 11.59 -16.22 -14.27
C TRP A 127 11.09 -15.45 -13.03
N ARG A 128 11.06 -16.08 -11.85
CA ARG A 128 10.41 -15.62 -10.64
C ARG A 128 11.37 -14.98 -9.63
N GLY A 129 12.31 -14.17 -10.12
CA GLY A 129 13.21 -13.36 -9.28
C GLY A 129 12.49 -12.14 -8.66
N MET A 130 13.21 -11.02 -8.55
CA MET A 130 12.81 -9.74 -7.92
C MET A 130 11.39 -9.23 -8.28
N GLY A 131 10.84 -9.59 -9.46
CA GLY A 131 9.50 -9.21 -9.90
C GLY A 131 8.34 -10.11 -9.42
N SER A 132 8.63 -11.20 -8.71
CA SER A 132 7.60 -12.20 -8.29
C SER A 132 6.90 -11.92 -6.98
N PHE A 133 7.09 -10.74 -6.39
CA PHE A 133 6.38 -10.33 -5.17
C PHE A 133 4.85 -10.46 -5.26
N ARG A 134 4.29 -10.46 -6.47
CA ARG A 134 2.86 -10.67 -6.73
C ARG A 134 2.41 -12.13 -6.63
N PHE A 135 3.31 -13.08 -6.85
CA PHE A 135 3.00 -14.50 -7.04
C PHE A 135 3.80 -15.44 -6.13
N SER A 136 4.70 -14.90 -5.31
CA SER A 136 5.58 -15.66 -4.42
C SER A 136 5.74 -14.92 -3.09
N PRO A 137 5.75 -15.62 -1.95
CA PRO A 137 6.01 -15.01 -0.65
C PRO A 137 7.43 -14.43 -0.57
N GLY A 138 7.54 -13.11 -0.39
CA GLY A 138 8.81 -12.41 -0.17
C GLY A 138 9.33 -12.50 1.27
N VAL A 139 9.40 -13.71 1.85
CA VAL A 139 9.66 -13.89 3.29
C VAL A 139 11.01 -13.28 3.71
N ALA A 140 12.07 -13.51 2.93
CA ALA A 140 13.40 -12.98 3.25
C ALA A 140 13.46 -11.45 3.13
N GLY A 141 12.86 -10.87 2.08
CA GLY A 141 12.72 -9.42 1.94
C GLY A 141 11.92 -8.81 3.08
N HIS A 142 10.82 -9.45 3.47
CA HIS A 142 10.00 -8.98 4.59
C HIS A 142 10.76 -9.04 5.93
N ALA A 143 11.50 -10.12 6.18
CA ALA A 143 12.35 -10.25 7.35
C ALA A 143 13.44 -9.17 7.40
N TRP A 144 14.08 -8.87 6.25
CA TRP A 144 14.99 -7.75 6.13
C TRP A 144 14.29 -6.41 6.41
N PHE A 145 13.09 -6.19 5.87
CA PHE A 145 12.35 -4.95 6.10
C PHE A 145 12.08 -4.72 7.59
N LEU A 146 11.63 -5.75 8.31
CA LEU A 146 11.36 -5.68 9.75
C LEU A 146 12.60 -5.33 10.58
N SER A 147 13.79 -5.78 10.20
CA SER A 147 15.04 -5.49 10.92
C SER A 147 15.76 -4.22 10.45
N SER A 148 15.42 -3.70 9.27
CA SER A 148 16.13 -2.58 8.62
C SER A 148 15.86 -1.19 9.22
N GLY A 149 15.21 -1.08 10.37
CA GLY A 149 14.88 0.22 11.00
C GLY A 149 13.74 0.97 10.32
N TRP A 150 12.76 0.25 9.76
CA TRP A 150 11.65 0.83 8.98
C TRP A 150 10.89 1.94 9.72
N ARG A 151 10.65 1.78 11.03
CA ARG A 151 9.97 2.78 11.87
C ARG A 151 10.64 4.15 11.84
N ALA A 152 11.97 4.19 11.91
CA ALA A 152 12.73 5.43 11.86
C ALA A 152 12.60 6.11 10.49
N ARG A 153 12.54 5.33 9.40
CA ARG A 153 12.28 5.87 8.06
C ARG A 153 10.86 6.43 7.94
N HIS A 154 9.88 5.84 8.61
CA HIS A 154 8.50 6.33 8.57
C HIS A 154 8.37 7.63 9.36
N ALA A 155 9.01 7.72 10.53
CA ALA A 155 9.09 8.97 11.29
C ALA A 155 9.73 10.10 10.47
N LYS A 156 10.82 9.82 9.73
CA LYS A 156 11.44 10.78 8.81
C LYS A 156 10.49 11.24 7.70
N LEU A 157 9.70 10.33 7.13
CA LEU A 157 8.72 10.66 6.11
C LEU A 157 7.65 11.63 6.65
N TYR A 158 7.07 11.32 7.81
CA TYR A 158 6.06 12.18 8.43
C TYR A 158 6.62 13.54 8.85
N ALA A 159 7.85 13.58 9.36
CA ALA A 159 8.54 14.84 9.67
C ALA A 159 8.78 15.68 8.40
N ALA A 160 9.19 15.07 7.30
CA ALA A 160 9.34 15.76 6.03
C ALA A 160 8.00 16.28 5.49
N ALA A 161 6.91 15.52 5.63
CA ALA A 161 5.58 15.97 5.25
C ALA A 161 5.13 17.18 6.10
N ALA A 162 5.33 17.14 7.41
CA ALA A 162 5.04 18.27 8.30
C ALA A 162 5.86 19.52 7.93
N GLU A 163 7.12 19.34 7.57
CA GLU A 163 8.01 20.43 7.15
C GLU A 163 7.61 21.03 5.80
N VAL A 164 7.16 20.18 4.85
CA VAL A 164 6.57 20.62 3.58
C VAL A 164 5.31 21.45 3.86
N ALA A 165 4.41 20.97 4.71
CA ALA A 165 3.20 21.70 5.10
C ALA A 165 3.53 23.09 5.68
N ARG A 166 4.51 23.15 6.59
CA ARG A 166 4.99 24.40 7.20
C ARG A 166 5.56 25.40 6.17
N LYS A 167 6.41 24.94 5.26
CA LYS A 167 7.08 25.80 4.26
C LYS A 167 6.17 26.24 3.11
N THR A 168 5.17 25.43 2.79
CA THR A 168 4.27 25.69 1.64
C THR A 168 2.91 26.26 2.03
N GLY A 169 2.55 26.20 3.31
CA GLY A 169 1.23 26.56 3.82
C GLY A 169 0.12 25.57 3.42
N GLN A 170 0.47 24.41 2.86
CA GLN A 170 -0.49 23.37 2.49
C GLN A 170 -0.88 22.51 3.69
N ARG A 171 -2.12 21.99 3.70
CA ARG A 171 -2.66 21.05 4.68
C ARG A 171 -3.12 19.78 3.99
#